data_AF-A0A5J4P8G1-F1
#
_entry.id   AF-A0A5J4P8G1-F1
#
_cell.length_a   1.000
_cell.length_b   1.000
_cell.length_c   1.000
_cell.angle_alpha   90.00
_cell.angle_beta   90.00
_cell.angle_gamma   90.00
#
_symmetry.space_group_name_H-M   'P 1'
#
loop_
_entity.id
_entity.type
_entity.pdbx_description
1 polymer ?
#
loop_
_entity_poly.entity_id
_entity_poly.type
_entity_poly.pdbx_seq_one_letter_code
_entity_poly.pdbx_strand_id
1 'polypeptide(L)'
;REYKKYGQGKSLAQWRRNNITEILRYVYKGVKNLKPWVKVSSSPWGKQIPIPQYPASDGSSYHTVHQDVALWLKEGLQDQVYPMMYFRGKSFNAFTLDWQKHSHGRQIIPGLGIYRLDAKESNWNCEDIERQIHFIRNFELKGTAYYRAAYLTNNSKGLYDKLINKFYTTSALPPPMLWIDSIPPSP
;
A
#
# COMPACT_ATOMS: atom_id res chain seq x y z
N ARG A 1 13.37 2.61 28.30
CA ARG A 1 14.05 1.56 29.11
C ARG A 1 14.62 0.48 28.20
N GLU A 2 13.83 -0.09 27.27
CA GLU A 2 14.28 -1.16 26.37
C GLU A 2 15.37 -0.75 25.39
N TYR A 3 15.27 0.43 24.75
CA TYR A 3 16.32 0.91 23.83
C TYR A 3 17.71 1.00 24.49
N LYS A 4 17.79 1.44 25.76
CA LYS A 4 19.08 1.48 26.48
C LYS A 4 19.67 0.08 26.68
N LYS A 5 18.85 -0.96 26.76
CA LYS A 5 19.25 -2.36 26.98
C LYS A 5 19.56 -3.10 25.67
N TYR A 6 18.77 -2.85 24.61
CA TYR A 6 18.80 -3.62 23.37
C TYR A 6 19.20 -2.81 22.13
N GLY A 7 19.53 -1.52 22.28
CA GLY A 7 19.83 -0.61 21.18
C GLY A 7 21.14 -0.91 20.44
N GLN A 8 22.12 -1.54 21.10
CA GLN A 8 23.38 -2.01 20.52
C GLN A 8 24.10 -0.95 19.65
N GLY A 9 24.14 0.30 20.10
CA GLY A 9 24.82 1.40 19.39
C GLY A 9 24.09 1.95 18.16
N LYS A 10 22.93 1.40 17.77
CA LYS A 10 22.08 1.97 16.70
C LYS A 10 21.38 3.22 17.20
N SER A 11 21.04 4.14 16.29
CA SER A 11 20.14 5.26 16.62
C SER A 11 18.75 4.76 17.02
N LEU A 12 18.03 5.53 17.84
CA LEU A 12 16.68 5.16 18.30
C LEU A 12 15.73 4.90 17.13
N ALA A 13 15.80 5.70 16.07
CA ALA A 13 14.98 5.53 14.87
C ALA A 13 15.33 4.23 14.14
N GLN A 14 16.61 3.90 13.98
CA GLN A 14 17.01 2.66 13.32
C GLN A 14 16.64 1.44 14.18
N TRP A 15 16.79 1.53 15.50
CA TRP A 15 16.38 0.47 16.41
C TRP A 15 14.87 0.19 16.30
N ARG A 16 14.03 1.24 16.21
CA ARG A 16 12.59 1.09 15.99
C ARG A 16 12.26 0.43 14.65
N ARG A 17 12.91 0.86 13.56
CA ARG A 17 12.76 0.24 12.23
C ARG A 17 13.10 -1.25 12.30
N ASN A 18 14.25 -1.58 12.89
CA ASN A 18 14.68 -2.97 13.04
C ASN A 18 13.65 -3.81 13.80
N ASN A 19 13.13 -3.32 14.92
CA ASN A 19 12.13 -4.07 15.69
C ASN A 19 10.88 -4.41 14.86
N ILE A 20 10.36 -3.45 14.08
CA ILE A 20 9.19 -3.68 13.21
C ILE A 20 9.55 -4.68 12.11
N THR A 21 10.73 -4.54 11.50
CA THR A 21 11.22 -5.48 10.47
C THR A 21 11.38 -6.90 11.02
N GLU A 22 11.89 -7.08 12.24
CA GLU A 22 12.02 -8.40 12.87
C GLU A 22 10.66 -9.06 13.10
N ILE A 23 9.64 -8.30 13.51
CA ILE A 23 8.27 -8.80 13.65
C ILE A 23 7.75 -9.29 12.31
N LEU A 24 7.92 -8.50 11.24
CA LEU A 24 7.50 -8.91 9.90
C LEU A 24 8.24 -10.16 9.42
N ARG A 25 9.55 -10.27 9.66
CA ARG A 25 10.33 -11.44 9.29
C ARG A 25 9.85 -12.69 10.03
N TYR A 26 9.56 -12.57 11.33
CA TYR A 26 9.00 -13.66 12.12
C TYR A 26 7.63 -14.11 11.59
N VAL A 27 6.71 -13.17 11.37
CA VAL A 27 5.36 -13.46 10.87
C VAL A 27 5.40 -14.07 9.46
N TYR A 28 6.15 -13.46 8.55
CA TYR A 28 6.25 -13.95 7.17
C TYR A 28 6.81 -15.37 7.12
N LYS A 29 7.92 -15.63 7.81
CA LYS A 29 8.52 -16.98 7.88
C LYS A 29 7.54 -17.98 8.48
N GLY A 30 6.84 -17.63 9.55
CA GLY A 30 5.84 -18.49 10.18
C GLY A 30 4.70 -18.85 9.23
N VAL A 31 4.13 -17.86 8.55
CA VAL A 31 3.05 -18.06 7.58
C VAL A 31 3.52 -18.94 6.42
N LYS A 32 4.66 -18.64 5.81
CA LYS A 32 5.16 -19.38 4.66
C LYS A 32 5.55 -20.82 5.01
N ASN A 33 6.05 -21.07 6.21
CA ASN A 33 6.34 -22.43 6.68
C ASN A 33 5.07 -23.28 6.87
N LEU A 34 3.96 -22.67 7.31
CA LEU A 34 2.71 -23.40 7.60
C LEU A 34 1.82 -23.53 6.37
N LYS A 35 1.68 -22.45 5.59
CA LYS A 35 0.80 -22.35 4.42
C LYS A 35 1.46 -21.45 3.37
N PRO A 36 2.37 -21.98 2.53
CA PRO A 36 3.12 -21.20 1.53
C PRO A 36 2.26 -20.31 0.62
N TRP A 37 1.05 -20.77 0.29
CA TRP A 37 0.09 -20.07 -0.58
C TRP A 37 -0.61 -18.87 0.07
N VAL A 38 -0.52 -18.69 1.40
CA VAL A 38 -1.14 -17.55 2.09
C VAL A 38 -0.33 -16.29 1.83
N LYS A 39 -1.00 -15.25 1.33
CA LYS A 39 -0.40 -13.94 1.04
C LYS A 39 -0.21 -13.15 2.33
N VAL A 40 0.94 -12.50 2.47
CA VAL A 40 1.26 -11.61 3.59
C VAL A 40 1.44 -10.19 3.07
N SER A 41 0.74 -9.24 3.68
CA SER A 41 0.76 -7.83 3.28
C SER A 41 0.61 -6.90 4.47
N SER A 42 0.91 -5.61 4.27
CA SER A 42 0.55 -4.55 5.23
C SER A 42 0.05 -3.30 4.49
N SER A 43 -0.55 -2.39 5.27
CA SER A 43 -0.96 -1.06 4.81
C SER A 43 -0.09 0.01 5.49
N PRO A 44 1.05 0.39 4.90
CA PRO A 44 1.93 1.42 5.46
C PRO A 44 1.41 2.84 5.18
N TRP A 45 2.01 3.84 5.84
CA TRP A 45 1.75 5.25 5.52
C TRP A 45 2.04 5.54 4.05
N GLY A 46 1.16 6.28 3.37
CA GLY A 46 1.23 6.45 1.91
C GLY A 46 2.45 7.19 1.36
N LYS A 47 3.25 7.86 2.20
CA LYS A 47 4.47 8.56 1.78
C LYS A 47 5.67 7.82 2.38
N GLN A 48 6.51 7.16 1.57
CA GLN A 48 7.66 6.40 2.11
C GLN A 48 8.67 7.34 2.79
N ILE A 49 9.15 8.31 2.03
CA ILE A 49 10.07 9.38 2.41
C ILE A 49 9.62 10.67 1.70
N PRO A 50 9.96 11.87 2.18
CA PRO A 50 9.66 13.10 1.45
C PRO A 50 10.28 13.10 0.04
N ILE A 51 9.52 13.52 -0.98
CA ILE A 51 10.06 13.79 -2.32
C ILE A 51 10.33 15.30 -2.42
N PRO A 52 11.46 15.77 -2.96
CA PRO A 52 11.83 17.19 -2.92
C PRO A 52 10.74 18.14 -3.45
N GLN A 53 10.02 17.74 -4.51
CA GLN A 53 8.93 18.54 -5.10
C GLN A 53 7.56 18.28 -4.45
N TYR A 54 7.43 17.26 -3.59
CA TYR A 54 6.17 16.84 -2.97
C TYR A 54 6.37 16.59 -1.47
N PRO A 55 6.07 17.59 -0.62
CA PRO A 55 6.34 17.49 0.80
C PRO A 55 5.48 16.41 1.48
N ALA A 56 6.12 15.72 2.42
CA ALA A 56 5.46 14.84 3.37
C ALA A 56 5.24 15.58 4.70
N SER A 57 4.50 16.69 4.65
CA SER A 57 4.32 17.62 5.78
C SER A 57 3.65 16.99 7.01
N ASP A 58 2.85 15.95 6.80
CA ASP A 58 2.21 15.11 7.82
C ASP A 58 3.11 13.95 8.30
N GLY A 59 4.33 13.84 7.76
CA GLY A 59 5.25 12.76 8.05
C GLY A 59 5.30 11.68 6.96
N SER A 60 6.09 10.64 7.21
CA SER A 60 6.34 9.55 6.27
C SER A 60 6.49 8.20 6.97
N SER A 61 6.35 7.11 6.22
CA SER A 61 6.45 5.76 6.74
C SER A 61 7.81 5.55 7.41
N TYR A 62 8.89 5.95 6.74
CA TYR A 62 10.25 5.70 7.20
C TYR A 62 10.65 6.53 8.42
N HIS A 63 10.31 7.83 8.42
CA HIS A 63 10.79 8.77 9.45
C HIS A 63 9.85 8.87 10.65
N THR A 64 8.54 8.90 10.42
CA THR A 64 7.55 9.19 11.48
C THR A 64 7.15 7.93 12.23
N VAL A 65 6.81 6.87 11.48
CA VAL A 65 6.28 5.61 12.04
C VAL A 65 7.25 4.43 11.93
N HIS A 66 8.50 4.69 11.51
CA HIS A 66 9.60 3.71 11.49
C HIS A 66 9.29 2.45 10.65
N GLN A 67 8.50 2.61 9.59
CA GLN A 67 8.15 1.55 8.63
C GLN A 67 9.13 1.60 7.44
N ASP A 68 10.11 0.69 7.45
CA ASP A 68 11.12 0.55 6.39
C ASP A 68 10.63 -0.36 5.25
N VAL A 69 9.60 0.09 4.54
CA VAL A 69 8.89 -0.77 3.58
C VAL A 69 9.76 -1.14 2.38
N ALA A 70 10.65 -0.25 1.95
CA ALA A 70 11.61 -0.57 0.89
C ALA A 70 12.50 -1.76 1.29
N LEU A 71 12.97 -1.82 2.53
CA LEU A 71 13.70 -2.98 3.06
C LEU A 71 12.82 -4.23 3.08
N TRP A 72 11.56 -4.12 3.53
CA TRP A 72 10.64 -5.26 3.60
C TRP A 72 10.39 -5.88 2.23
N LEU A 73 10.20 -5.05 1.20
CA LEU A 73 10.00 -5.50 -0.18
C LEU A 73 11.28 -6.10 -0.77
N LYS A 74 12.44 -5.48 -0.51
CA LYS A 74 13.75 -5.98 -0.93
C LYS A 74 14.07 -7.36 -0.36
N GLU A 75 13.77 -7.58 0.92
CA GLU A 75 13.96 -8.87 1.59
C GLU A 75 12.84 -9.88 1.28
N GLY A 76 11.77 -9.46 0.60
CA GLY A 76 10.63 -10.33 0.29
C GLY A 76 9.80 -10.72 1.51
N LEU A 77 9.73 -9.85 2.51
CA LEU A 77 8.94 -10.06 3.74
C LEU A 77 7.44 -9.79 3.54
N GLN A 78 7.03 -9.37 2.35
CA GLN A 78 5.66 -9.10 1.96
C GLN A 78 5.43 -9.45 0.49
N ASP A 79 4.28 -10.04 0.21
CA ASP A 79 3.82 -10.34 -1.15
C ASP A 79 3.25 -9.07 -1.81
N GLN A 80 2.49 -8.31 -1.03
CA GLN A 80 1.80 -7.09 -1.45
C GLN A 80 1.95 -6.00 -0.40
N VAL A 81 1.92 -4.74 -0.83
CA VAL A 81 1.76 -3.59 0.06
C VAL A 81 0.63 -2.68 -0.38
N TYR A 82 -0.08 -2.15 0.61
CA TYR A 82 -1.26 -1.32 0.44
C TYR A 82 -1.03 0.10 0.99
N PRO A 83 -0.15 0.92 0.38
CA PRO A 83 0.14 2.24 0.93
C PRO A 83 -1.13 3.08 1.04
N MET A 84 -1.32 3.73 2.20
CA MET A 84 -2.48 4.56 2.49
C MET A 84 -2.40 5.91 1.74
N MET A 85 -2.72 5.88 0.45
CA MET A 85 -2.62 7.01 -0.50
C MET A 85 -3.81 7.96 -0.38
N TYR A 86 -4.08 8.43 0.84
CA TYR A 86 -5.25 9.28 1.17
C TYR A 86 -5.02 10.76 0.83
N PHE A 87 -4.43 11.02 -0.34
CA PHE A 87 -4.15 12.32 -0.93
C PHE A 87 -4.36 12.24 -2.45
N ARG A 88 -4.52 13.39 -3.14
CA ARG A 88 -4.91 13.45 -4.56
C ARG A 88 -3.97 14.32 -5.40
N GLY A 89 -4.18 14.31 -6.71
CA GLY A 89 -3.46 15.17 -7.65
C GLY A 89 -1.99 14.81 -7.82
N LYS A 90 -1.14 15.81 -8.07
CA LYS A 90 0.29 15.58 -8.38
C LYS A 90 1.05 14.83 -7.29
N SER A 91 0.70 15.04 -6.02
CA SER A 91 1.30 14.30 -4.90
C SER A 91 0.96 12.81 -4.96
N PHE A 92 -0.30 12.47 -5.26
CA PHE A 92 -0.70 11.08 -5.46
C PHE A 92 0.12 10.41 -6.57
N ASN A 93 0.26 11.09 -7.70
CA ASN A 93 1.02 10.58 -8.84
C ASN A 93 2.49 10.33 -8.46
N ALA A 94 3.14 11.31 -7.85
CA ALA A 94 4.55 11.22 -7.48
C ALA A 94 4.84 10.07 -6.51
N PHE A 95 4.06 9.96 -5.44
CA PHE A 95 4.24 8.89 -4.46
C PHE A 95 3.86 7.51 -5.03
N THR A 96 2.88 7.42 -5.94
CA THR A 96 2.56 6.15 -6.61
C THR A 96 3.76 5.63 -7.41
N LEU A 97 4.43 6.51 -8.16
CA LEU A 97 5.63 6.16 -8.92
C LEU A 97 6.82 5.84 -8.01
N ASP A 98 6.96 6.56 -6.89
CA ASP A 98 7.97 6.28 -5.88
C ASP A 98 7.80 4.89 -5.26
N TRP A 99 6.56 4.51 -4.91
CA TRP A 99 6.25 3.15 -4.45
C TRP A 99 6.59 2.09 -5.50
N GLN A 100 6.24 2.34 -6.77
CA GLN A 100 6.52 1.42 -7.85
C GLN A 100 8.02 1.24 -8.07
N LYS A 101 8.80 2.32 -8.02
CA LYS A 101 10.27 2.31 -8.13
C LYS A 101 10.92 1.45 -7.05
N HIS A 102 10.41 1.53 -5.82
CA HIS A 102 10.92 0.77 -4.67
C HIS A 102 10.17 -0.55 -4.43
N SER A 103 9.46 -1.06 -5.44
CA SER A 103 8.65 -2.28 -5.31
C SER A 103 9.47 -3.55 -5.14
N HIS A 104 10.73 -3.57 -5.61
CA HIS A 104 11.58 -4.75 -5.63
C HIS A 104 10.89 -5.98 -6.25
N GLY A 105 10.08 -5.76 -7.30
CA GLY A 105 9.34 -6.80 -8.00
C GLY A 105 8.06 -7.27 -7.28
N ARG A 106 7.76 -6.73 -6.11
CA ARG A 106 6.52 -7.03 -5.36
C ARG A 106 5.36 -6.16 -5.81
N GLN A 107 4.15 -6.56 -5.43
CA GLN A 107 2.94 -5.88 -5.85
C GLN A 107 2.65 -4.65 -4.97
N ILE A 108 2.52 -3.48 -5.61
CA ILE A 108 2.05 -2.24 -4.99
C ILE A 108 0.57 -2.05 -5.33
N ILE A 109 -0.27 -1.88 -4.30
CA ILE A 109 -1.72 -1.71 -4.43
C ILE A 109 -2.14 -0.43 -3.69
N PRO A 110 -2.18 0.73 -4.36
CA PRO A 110 -2.53 1.98 -3.71
C PRO A 110 -3.90 1.92 -3.00
N GLY A 111 -3.91 2.25 -1.72
CA GLY A 111 -5.13 2.40 -0.91
C GLY A 111 -5.74 3.79 -1.09
N LEU A 112 -6.90 3.86 -1.74
CA LEU A 112 -7.62 5.09 -2.03
C LEU A 112 -8.52 5.48 -0.86
N GLY A 113 -8.39 6.72 -0.40
CA GLY A 113 -9.13 7.26 0.74
C GLY A 113 -10.54 7.71 0.38
N ILE A 114 -11.41 6.78 -0.02
CA ILE A 114 -12.78 7.10 -0.50
C ILE A 114 -13.68 7.73 0.56
N TYR A 115 -13.35 7.57 1.85
CA TYR A 115 -14.02 8.30 2.92
C TYR A 115 -13.96 9.82 2.73
N ARG A 116 -12.92 10.33 2.05
CA ARG A 116 -12.77 11.76 1.75
C ARG A 116 -13.80 12.31 0.76
N LEU A 117 -14.62 11.46 0.14
CA LEU A 117 -15.78 11.88 -0.67
C LEU A 117 -16.88 12.51 0.20
N ASP A 118 -16.97 12.12 1.47
CA ASP A 118 -17.97 12.65 2.40
C ASP A 118 -17.72 14.15 2.65
N ALA A 119 -18.81 14.91 2.68
CA ALA A 119 -18.80 16.34 2.96
C ALA A 119 -18.25 16.66 4.36
N LYS A 120 -18.42 15.77 5.33
CA LYS A 120 -17.90 15.89 6.70
C LYS A 120 -16.39 15.66 6.79
N GLU A 121 -15.78 15.11 5.74
CA GLU A 121 -14.36 14.75 5.71
C GLU A 121 -13.56 15.75 4.88
N SER A 122 -13.56 15.61 3.55
CA SER A 122 -12.84 16.52 2.66
C SER A 122 -13.61 16.87 1.39
N ASN A 123 -14.84 16.36 1.27
CA ASN A 123 -15.76 16.59 0.17
C ASN A 123 -15.14 16.44 -1.23
N TRP A 124 -14.24 15.48 -1.41
CA TRP A 124 -13.61 15.21 -2.71
C TRP A 124 -14.64 14.87 -3.78
N ASN A 125 -14.32 15.15 -5.03
CA ASN A 125 -15.18 14.79 -6.14
C ASN A 125 -14.96 13.32 -6.50
N CYS A 126 -15.99 12.66 -7.02
CA CYS A 126 -15.85 11.26 -7.44
C CYS A 126 -14.78 11.12 -8.54
N GLU A 127 -14.65 12.14 -9.38
CA GLU A 127 -13.64 12.26 -10.45
C GLU A 127 -12.21 12.23 -9.92
N ASP A 128 -11.96 12.58 -8.65
CA ASP A 128 -10.63 12.45 -8.06
C ASP A 128 -10.23 10.98 -7.90
N ILE A 129 -11.17 10.12 -7.49
CA ILE A 129 -10.97 8.68 -7.40
C ILE A 129 -10.83 8.07 -8.80
N GLU A 130 -11.63 8.53 -9.77
CA GLU A 130 -11.51 8.07 -11.15
C GLU A 130 -10.12 8.38 -11.74
N ARG A 131 -9.61 9.60 -11.54
CA ARG A 131 -8.25 9.97 -11.99
C ARG A 131 -7.18 9.11 -11.33
N GLN A 132 -7.33 8.77 -10.04
CA GLN A 132 -6.42 7.85 -9.36
C GLN A 132 -6.43 6.46 -10.00
N ILE A 133 -7.62 5.91 -10.29
CA ILE A 133 -7.74 4.60 -10.95
C ILE A 133 -7.11 4.62 -12.35
N HIS A 134 -7.37 5.66 -13.14
CA HIS A 134 -6.77 5.84 -14.46
C HIS A 134 -5.24 5.92 -14.38
N PHE A 135 -4.70 6.68 -13.42
CA PHE A 135 -3.26 6.78 -13.22
C PHE A 135 -2.64 5.42 -12.85
N ILE A 136 -3.24 4.69 -11.90
CA ILE A 136 -2.77 3.36 -11.49
C ILE A 136 -2.73 2.39 -12.66
N ARG A 137 -3.78 2.40 -13.51
CA ARG A 137 -3.84 1.56 -14.72
C ARG A 137 -2.81 1.96 -15.76
N ASN A 138 -2.63 3.27 -15.99
CA ASN A 138 -1.67 3.80 -16.95
C ASN A 138 -0.22 3.41 -16.61
N PHE A 139 0.08 3.23 -15.32
CA PHE A 139 1.39 2.79 -14.85
C PHE A 139 1.44 1.30 -14.47
N GLU A 140 0.42 0.52 -14.85
CA GLU A 140 0.37 -0.94 -14.70
C GLU A 140 0.58 -1.47 -13.27
N LEU A 141 0.19 -0.69 -12.27
CA LEU A 141 0.15 -1.15 -10.88
C LEU A 141 -0.92 -2.25 -10.74
N LYS A 142 -0.70 -3.15 -9.79
CA LYS A 142 -1.40 -4.45 -9.76
C LYS A 142 -2.73 -4.44 -9.01
N GLY A 143 -3.30 -3.26 -8.77
CA GLY A 143 -4.65 -3.12 -8.22
C GLY A 143 -4.88 -1.79 -7.51
N THR A 144 -6.06 -1.69 -6.89
CA THR A 144 -6.47 -0.60 -6.00
C THR A 144 -7.14 -1.19 -4.77
N ALA A 145 -7.02 -0.50 -3.63
CA ALA A 145 -7.80 -0.80 -2.44
C ALA A 145 -8.63 0.43 -2.04
N TYR A 146 -9.73 0.22 -1.31
CA TYR A 146 -10.68 1.28 -0.98
C TYR A 146 -10.89 1.39 0.53
N TYR A 147 -10.49 2.52 1.11
CA TYR A 147 -10.70 2.80 2.52
C TYR A 147 -11.83 3.82 2.74
N ARG A 148 -12.97 3.44 3.33
CA ARG A 148 -13.35 2.11 3.86
C ARG A 148 -14.67 1.63 3.27
N ALA A 149 -14.91 0.33 3.40
CA ALA A 149 -16.04 -0.38 2.78
C ALA A 149 -17.39 0.33 2.92
N ALA A 150 -17.70 0.91 4.08
CA ALA A 150 -18.96 1.64 4.30
C ALA A 150 -19.21 2.77 3.27
N TYR A 151 -18.19 3.52 2.87
CA TYR A 151 -18.36 4.59 1.86
C TYR A 151 -18.60 4.03 0.46
N LEU A 152 -18.07 2.84 0.20
CA LEU A 152 -18.30 2.11 -1.04
C LEU A 152 -19.73 1.55 -1.05
N THR A 153 -20.16 0.83 -0.01
CA THR A 153 -21.49 0.22 0.07
C THR A 153 -22.62 1.25 0.17
N ASN A 154 -22.36 2.41 0.79
CA ASN A 154 -23.29 3.54 0.80
C ASN A 154 -23.31 4.32 -0.52
N ASN A 155 -22.56 3.87 -1.52
CA ASN A 155 -22.45 4.49 -2.84
C ASN A 155 -22.16 6.00 -2.76
N SER A 156 -21.20 6.37 -1.92
CA SER A 156 -20.89 7.78 -1.65
C SER A 156 -20.53 8.49 -2.96
N LYS A 157 -21.29 9.54 -3.30
CA LYS A 157 -21.19 10.28 -4.57
C LYS A 157 -21.29 9.40 -5.84
N GLY A 158 -22.01 8.29 -5.78
CA GLY A 158 -22.19 7.39 -6.93
C GLY A 158 -20.96 6.55 -7.26
N LEU A 159 -19.97 6.44 -6.35
CA LEU A 159 -18.72 5.74 -6.63
C LEU A 159 -18.94 4.26 -6.95
N TYR A 160 -19.80 3.56 -6.21
CA TYR A 160 -20.03 2.12 -6.42
C TYR A 160 -20.56 1.86 -7.83
N ASP A 161 -21.55 2.64 -8.27
CA ASP A 161 -22.13 2.52 -9.60
C ASP A 161 -21.09 2.78 -10.69
N LYS A 162 -20.23 3.79 -10.52
CA LYS A 162 -19.14 4.06 -11.45
C LYS A 162 -18.15 2.90 -11.49
N LEU A 163 -17.81 2.31 -10.35
CA LEU A 163 -16.89 1.17 -10.31
C LEU A 163 -17.43 -0.02 -11.07
N ILE A 164 -18.68 -0.44 -10.85
CA ILE A 164 -19.25 -1.62 -11.53
C ILE A 164 -19.56 -1.37 -13.00
N ASN A 165 -19.99 -0.16 -13.38
CA ASN A 165 -20.43 0.14 -14.75
C ASN A 165 -19.31 0.63 -15.67
N LYS A 166 -18.18 1.13 -15.12
CA LYS A 166 -17.08 1.71 -15.92
C LYS A 166 -15.72 1.05 -15.70
N PHE A 167 -15.38 0.69 -14.46
CA PHE A 167 -14.02 0.23 -14.15
C PHE A 167 -13.90 -1.29 -14.01
N TYR A 168 -14.86 -1.95 -13.37
CA TYR A 168 -14.83 -3.38 -13.04
C TYR A 168 -15.99 -4.11 -13.71
N THR A 169 -16.16 -3.87 -15.00
CA THR A 169 -17.25 -4.42 -15.82
C THR A 169 -17.12 -5.91 -16.09
N THR A 170 -15.94 -6.48 -15.84
CA THR A 170 -15.64 -7.90 -16.03
C THR A 170 -14.86 -8.46 -14.84
N SER A 171 -15.03 -9.75 -14.58
CA SER A 171 -14.19 -10.47 -13.62
C SER A 171 -12.73 -10.47 -14.08
N ALA A 172 -11.81 -10.25 -13.15
CA ALA A 172 -10.37 -10.26 -13.40
C ALA A 172 -9.70 -11.31 -12.51
N LEU A 173 -8.70 -12.00 -13.07
CA LEU A 173 -7.85 -12.89 -12.28
C LEU A 173 -6.90 -12.05 -11.40
N PRO A 174 -6.55 -12.55 -10.20
CA PRO A 174 -5.49 -11.94 -9.42
C PRO A 174 -4.18 -11.88 -10.22
N PRO A 175 -3.43 -10.76 -10.19
CA PRO A 175 -2.16 -10.67 -10.90
C PRO A 175 -1.16 -11.73 -10.41
N PRO A 176 -0.37 -12.34 -11.31
CA PRO A 176 0.55 -13.42 -10.95
C PRO A 176 1.59 -12.94 -9.92
N MET A 177 1.95 -13.83 -9.00
CA MET A 177 3.00 -13.62 -8.00
C MET A 177 4.03 -14.72 -8.12
N LEU A 178 4.96 -14.53 -9.07
CA LEU A 178 5.97 -15.51 -9.47
C LEU A 178 6.91 -15.96 -8.33
N TRP A 179 6.90 -15.26 -7.20
CA TRP A 179 7.68 -15.60 -6.00
C TRP A 179 6.94 -16.48 -4.99
N ILE A 180 5.63 -16.69 -5.15
CA ILE A 180 4.86 -17.65 -4.34
C ILE A 180 4.75 -18.95 -5.12
N ASP A 181 4.18 -18.86 -6.31
CA ASP A 181 3.90 -19.99 -7.21
C ASP A 181 3.80 -19.47 -8.65
N SER A 182 4.39 -20.20 -9.58
CA SER A 182 4.33 -19.92 -11.03
C SER A 182 3.46 -20.93 -11.78
N ILE A 183 2.86 -21.90 -11.07
CA ILE A 183 2.03 -22.96 -11.66
C ILE A 183 0.58 -22.47 -11.75
N PRO A 184 -0.03 -22.44 -12.95
CA PRO A 184 -1.45 -22.13 -13.10
C PRO A 184 -2.32 -23.16 -12.38
N PRO A 185 -3.45 -22.76 -11.76
CA PRO A 185 -4.42 -23.72 -11.25
C PRO A 185 -4.92 -24.62 -12.37
N SER A 186 -5.17 -25.90 -12.06
CA SER A 186 -5.75 -26.84 -13.02
C SER A 186 -7.11 -26.33 -13.54
N PRO A 187 -7.46 -26.61 -14.80
CA PRO A 187 -8.73 -26.19 -15.41
C PRO A 187 -9.98 -26.61 -14.62
#